data_AF-A0A4R3TYS9-F1
#
_entry.id   AF-A0A4R3TYS9-F1
#
_cell.length_a   1.000
_cell.length_b   1.000
_cell.length_c   1.000
_cell.angle_alpha   90.00
_cell.angle_beta   90.00
_cell.angle_gamma   90.00
#
_symmetry.space_group_name_H-M   'P 1'
#
loop_
_entity.id
_entity.type
_entity.pdbx_description
1 polymer ?
#
loop_
_entity_poly.entity_id
_entity_poly.type
_entity_poly.pdbx_seq_one_letter_code
_entity_poly.pdbx_strand_id
1 'polypeptide(L)' 'MKTAKPGTAAFRAAPRDVLELVKDVYLNNGLSTMSATDHNGYDERSAFLIKVEGGRFRLMK' A
#
# COMPACT_ATOMS: atom_id res chain seq x y z
N MET A 1 -3.28 17.40 8.09
CA MET A 1 -1.87 17.81 7.97
C MET A 1 -1.71 19.30 7.65
N LYS A 2 -2.14 20.20 8.54
CA LYS A 2 -1.90 21.66 8.38
C LYS A 2 -1.18 22.27 9.59
N THR A 3 -0.79 21.44 10.55
CA THR A 3 -0.37 21.87 11.90
C THR A 3 1.13 21.77 12.14
N ALA A 4 1.89 21.02 11.34
CA ALA A 4 3.34 20.89 11.49
C ALA A 4 4.09 21.60 10.35
N LYS A 5 5.21 22.27 10.68
CA LYS A 5 6.06 22.95 9.70
C LYS A 5 6.86 21.91 8.88
N PRO A 6 6.87 21.97 7.54
CA PRO A 6 7.72 21.12 6.70
C PRO A 6 9.19 21.08 7.17
N GLY A 7 9.83 19.91 7.05
CA GLY A 7 11.22 19.69 7.46
C GLY A 7 11.43 19.35 8.95
N THR A 8 10.40 19.46 9.79
CA THR A 8 10.49 19.11 11.22
C THR A 8 10.22 17.63 11.50
N ALA A 9 10.63 17.15 12.67
CA ALA A 9 10.31 15.79 13.12
C ALA A 9 8.79 15.56 13.23
N ALA A 10 8.05 16.55 13.76
CA ALA A 10 6.59 16.52 13.84
C ALA A 10 5.94 16.38 12.46
N PHE A 11 6.46 17.09 11.45
CA PHE A 11 5.96 16.96 10.08
C PHE A 11 6.26 15.60 9.45
N ARG A 12 7.32 14.89 9.86
CA ARG A 12 7.56 13.50 9.43
C ARG A 12 6.72 12.49 10.20
N ALA A 13 6.34 12.80 11.44
CA ALA A 13 5.47 11.93 12.25
C ALA A 13 4.04 11.92 11.71
N ALA A 14 3.47 13.10 11.44
CA ALA A 14 2.10 13.21 10.94
C ALA A 14 1.75 12.31 9.71
N PRO A 15 2.60 12.17 8.66
CA PRO A 15 2.34 11.24 7.56
C PRO A 15 2.51 9.79 7.92
N ARG A 16 3.44 9.45 8.81
CA ARG A 16 3.54 8.08 9.32
C ARG A 16 2.24 7.66 10.00
N ASP A 17 1.77 8.50 10.93
CA ASP A 17 0.58 8.22 11.73
C ASP A 17 -0.68 8.11 10.84
N VAL A 18 -0.76 8.90 9.75
CA VAL A 18 -1.90 8.82 8.82
C VAL A 18 -1.78 7.62 7.86
N LEU A 19 -0.57 7.25 7.42
CA LEU A 19 -0.37 6.12 6.53
C LEU A 19 -0.77 4.80 7.20
N GLU A 20 -0.52 4.62 8.49
CA GLU A 20 -0.96 3.43 9.23
C GLU A 20 -2.50 3.30 9.35
N LEU A 21 -3.24 4.36 9.05
CA LEU A 21 -4.71 4.39 9.13
C LEU A 21 -5.40 4.17 7.79
N VAL A 22 -4.66 4.02 6.69
CA VAL A 22 -5.27 3.89 5.35
C VAL A 22 -6.03 2.57 5.21
N LYS A 23 -7.20 2.64 4.60
CA LYS A 23 -8.09 1.51 4.32
C LYS A 23 -8.47 1.52 2.84
N ASP A 24 -8.49 0.34 2.24
CA ASP A 24 -8.96 0.09 0.87
C ASP A 24 -8.31 0.97 -0.21
N VAL A 25 -6.99 1.13 -0.13
CA VAL A 25 -6.20 1.88 -1.12
C VAL A 25 -5.85 0.96 -2.29
N TYR A 26 -6.32 1.30 -3.49
CA TYR A 26 -5.98 0.59 -4.72
C TYR A 26 -4.58 0.99 -5.20
N LEU A 27 -3.63 0.06 -5.10
CA LEU A 27 -2.28 0.20 -5.62
C LEU A 27 -2.07 -0.73 -6.83
N ASN A 28 -1.03 -0.49 -7.63
CA ASN A 28 -0.63 -1.43 -8.68
C ASN A 28 -0.27 -2.82 -8.10
N ASN A 29 0.13 -2.87 -6.83
CA ASN A 29 0.51 -4.09 -6.12
C ASN A 29 -0.69 -4.88 -5.55
N GLY A 30 -1.87 -4.28 -5.46
CA GLY A 30 -3.04 -4.88 -4.80
C GLY A 30 -3.88 -3.87 -4.02
N LEU A 31 -4.86 -4.38 -3.27
CA LEU A 31 -5.70 -3.57 -2.38
C LEU A 31 -5.07 -3.54 -0.99
N SER A 32 -4.67 -2.36 -0.53
CA SER A 32 -3.94 -2.20 0.73
C SER A 32 -4.80 -1.59 1.84
N THR A 33 -4.75 -2.22 3.01
CA THR A 33 -5.34 -1.77 4.27
C THR A 33 -4.28 -1.91 5.37
N MET A 34 -3.70 -0.80 5.82
CA MET A 34 -2.61 -0.81 6.82
C MET A 34 -3.13 -0.77 8.26
N SER A 35 -2.25 -1.10 9.21
CA SER A 35 -2.46 -0.94 10.65
C SER A 35 -1.12 -0.77 11.37
N ALA A 36 -1.11 -0.40 12.65
CA ALA A 36 0.12 -0.27 13.45
C ALA A 36 0.94 -1.58 13.56
N THR A 37 0.33 -2.74 13.27
CA THR A 37 0.99 -4.05 13.31
C THR A 37 1.21 -4.67 11.92
N ASP A 38 0.68 -4.04 10.86
CA ASP A 38 0.82 -4.48 9.47
C ASP A 38 1.02 -3.28 8.55
N HIS A 39 2.27 -3.07 8.16
CA HIS A 39 2.70 -1.97 7.27
C HIS A 39 2.74 -2.41 5.80
N ASN A 40 2.27 -3.63 5.48
CA ASN A 40 2.12 -4.14 4.12
C ASN A 40 0.66 -3.96 3.66
N GLY A 41 -0.27 -4.48 4.45
CA GLY A 41 -1.71 -4.28 4.30
C GLY A 41 -2.37 -5.07 3.17
N TYR A 42 -1.71 -6.09 2.63
CA TYR A 42 -2.28 -6.98 1.63
C TYR A 42 -2.76 -8.29 2.24
N ASP A 43 -3.84 -8.83 1.69
CA ASP A 43 -4.33 -10.17 1.96
C ASP A 43 -4.33 -11.02 0.68
N GLU A 44 -4.95 -12.21 0.73
CA GLU A 44 -4.99 -13.15 -0.39
C GLU A 44 -5.59 -12.57 -1.68
N ARG A 45 -6.42 -11.52 -1.58
CA ARG A 45 -7.04 -10.85 -2.73
C ARG A 45 -6.00 -10.14 -3.60
N SER A 46 -4.81 -9.89 -3.07
CA SER A 46 -3.70 -9.25 -3.80
C SER A 46 -2.77 -10.26 -4.49
N ALA A 47 -2.99 -11.56 -4.31
CA ALA A 47 -2.16 -12.60 -4.95
C ALA A 47 -2.70 -12.96 -6.35
N PHE A 48 -1.89 -12.72 -7.37
CA PHE A 48 -2.20 -13.07 -8.76
C PHE A 48 -1.15 -14.02 -9.33
N LEU A 49 -1.56 -15.23 -9.72
CA LEU A 49 -0.69 -16.13 -10.48
C LEU A 49 -0.60 -15.66 -11.93
N ILE A 50 0.61 -15.41 -12.40
CA ILE A 50 0.90 -14.90 -13.74
C ILE A 50 1.71 -15.93 -14.52
N LYS A 51 1.35 -16.16 -15.78
CA LYS A 51 2.09 -17.00 -16.73
C LYS A 51 2.66 -16.19 -17.89
N VAL A 52 3.72 -16.70 -18.50
CA VAL A 52 4.25 -16.17 -19.76
C VAL A 52 3.59 -16.92 -20.92
N GLU A 53 2.89 -16.19 -21.80
CA GLU A 53 2.23 -16.75 -22.98
C GLU A 53 2.51 -15.86 -24.20
N GLY A 54 3.21 -16.41 -25.20
CA GLY A 54 3.61 -15.68 -26.40
C GLY A 54 4.47 -14.44 -26.11
N GLY A 55 5.41 -14.56 -25.16
CA GLY A 55 6.33 -13.48 -24.76
C GLY A 55 5.67 -12.37 -23.93
N ARG A 56 4.46 -12.56 -23.40
CA ARG A 56 3.74 -11.58 -22.59
C ARG A 56 3.27 -12.18 -21.27
N PHE A 57 3.21 -11.34 -20.24
CA PHE A 57 2.57 -11.69 -18.96
C PHE A 57 1.05 -11.75 -19.13
N ARG A 58 0.44 -12.84 -18.71
CA ARG A 58 -1.01 -13.06 -18.71
C ARG A 58 -1.44 -13.62 -17.36
N LEU A 59 -2.62 -13.22 -16.91
CA LEU A 59 -3.25 -13.85 -15.74
C LEU A 59 -3.44 -15.34 -15.99
N MET A 60 -3.01 -16.17 -15.04
CA MET A 60 -3.32 -17.60 -15.03
C MET A 60 -4.80 -17.74 -14.66
N LYS A 61 -5.59 -18.28 -15.58
CA LYS A 61 -7.00 -18.62 -15.36
C LYS A 61 -7.13 -20.08 -14.97
#